data_AF-A0A2R4PAQ7-F1
#
_entry.id   AF-A0A2R4PAQ7-F1
#
_cell.length_a   1.000
_cell.length_b   1.000
_cell.length_c   1.000
_cell.angle_alpha   90.00
_cell.angle_beta   90.00
_cell.angle_gamma   90.00
#
_symmetry.space_group_name_H-M   'P 1'
#
loop_
_entity.id
_entity.type
_entity.pdbx_description
1 polymer ?
#
loop_
_entity_poly.entity_id
_entity_poly.type
_entity_poly.pdbx_seq_one_letter_code
_entity_poly.pdbx_strand_id
1 'polypeptide(L)'
;MNQFKKNQTSKKEEQTFVSANKTQNETSLRSDQKIKQKKQKKLVDMEGFVTHNLSNGKFRLKLENGVEVIGHLSGKIRQNRIKIVVGDKVTVELSPYDLTKGRITYRHR
;
A
#
# COMPACT_ATOMS: atom_id res chain seq x y z
N MET A 1 -62.29 0.72 -52.06
CA MET A 1 -62.35 -0.21 -53.21
C MET A 1 -60.99 -0.18 -53.91
N ASN A 2 -60.46 -1.34 -54.32
CA ASN A 2 -59.13 -1.61 -54.95
C ASN A 2 -57.98 -1.59 -53.94
N GLN A 3 -57.49 -2.70 -53.38
CA GLN A 3 -57.08 -4.00 -53.94
C GLN A 3 -56.08 -3.93 -55.11
N PHE A 4 -55.01 -4.71 -54.92
CA PHE A 4 -54.05 -5.29 -55.87
C PHE A 4 -52.67 -4.66 -56.07
N LYS A 5 -51.69 -5.52 -55.79
CA LYS A 5 -50.33 -5.67 -56.36
C LYS A 5 -49.26 -4.77 -55.73
N LYS A 6 -48.08 -5.27 -55.34
CA LYS A 6 -47.31 -6.47 -55.74
C LYS A 6 -46.41 -6.92 -54.59
N ASN A 7 -46.33 -8.24 -54.42
CA ASN A 7 -45.14 -9.05 -54.14
C ASN A 7 -43.83 -8.28 -53.88
N GLN A 8 -43.31 -8.41 -52.66
CA GLN A 8 -41.86 -8.56 -52.38
C GLN A 8 -41.63 -8.92 -50.90
N THR A 9 -42.30 -9.98 -50.42
CA THR A 9 -41.83 -10.78 -49.29
C THR A 9 -40.68 -11.65 -49.78
N SER A 10 -39.45 -11.16 -49.61
CA SER A 10 -38.16 -11.90 -49.49
C SER A 10 -36.96 -11.06 -49.96
N LYS A 11 -36.82 -9.83 -49.47
CA LYS A 11 -35.59 -9.02 -49.60
C LYS A 11 -35.14 -8.42 -48.27
N LYS A 12 -35.27 -9.19 -47.19
CA LYS A 12 -34.70 -8.86 -45.87
C LYS A 12 -33.71 -9.91 -45.36
N GLU A 13 -33.24 -10.82 -46.22
CA GLU A 13 -32.36 -11.92 -45.83
C GLU A 13 -30.89 -11.80 -46.30
N GLU A 14 -30.45 -10.71 -46.93
CA GLU A 14 -29.08 -10.65 -47.49
C GLU A 14 -28.19 -9.51 -47.00
N GLN A 15 -28.54 -8.76 -45.94
CA GLN A 15 -27.73 -7.58 -45.53
C GLN A 15 -27.19 -7.53 -44.10
N THR A 16 -27.14 -8.64 -43.35
CA THR A 16 -26.37 -8.65 -42.09
C THR A 16 -25.41 -9.82 -41.93
N PHE A 17 -25.17 -10.60 -42.99
CA PHE A 17 -24.31 -11.79 -42.94
C PHE A 17 -22.89 -11.58 -43.48
N VAL A 18 -22.26 -10.41 -43.29
CA VAL A 18 -20.80 -10.25 -43.45
C VAL A 18 -20.29 -9.16 -42.51
N SER A 19 -19.97 -9.53 -41.27
CA SER A 19 -18.92 -8.84 -40.50
C SER A 19 -18.29 -9.79 -39.48
N ALA A 20 -17.29 -10.49 -40.00
CA ALA A 20 -15.98 -10.59 -39.37
C ALA A 20 -15.87 -11.35 -38.04
N ASN A 21 -16.10 -12.67 -38.10
CA ASN A 21 -15.26 -13.60 -37.33
C ASN A 21 -13.85 -13.62 -37.95
N LYS A 22 -12.99 -12.66 -37.60
CA LYS A 22 -11.54 -12.77 -37.79
C LYS A 22 -10.73 -11.86 -36.87
N THR A 23 -10.83 -12.06 -35.56
CA THR A 23 -9.68 -11.89 -34.66
C THR A 23 -9.90 -12.69 -33.37
N GLN A 24 -9.68 -14.00 -33.47
CA GLN A 24 -9.21 -14.73 -32.30
C GLN A 24 -7.84 -14.17 -31.93
N ASN A 25 -7.58 -14.10 -30.62
CA ASN A 25 -6.26 -13.97 -30.00
C ASN A 25 -5.63 -12.57 -30.04
N GLU A 26 -5.89 -11.79 -29.00
CA GLU A 26 -4.89 -11.04 -28.20
C GLU A 26 -5.60 -10.06 -27.26
N THR A 27 -6.15 -10.56 -26.14
CA THR A 27 -6.32 -9.75 -24.91
C THR A 27 -6.37 -10.66 -23.67
N SER A 28 -5.60 -11.74 -23.69
CA SER A 28 -4.98 -12.23 -22.46
C SER A 28 -3.85 -11.26 -22.12
N LEU A 29 -3.76 -10.85 -20.84
CA LEU A 29 -2.69 -10.03 -20.23
C LEU A 29 -2.82 -8.50 -20.30
N ARG A 30 -3.78 -7.91 -19.56
CA ARG A 30 -3.60 -6.59 -18.90
C ARG A 30 -4.26 -6.61 -17.52
N SER A 31 -3.65 -7.35 -16.60
CA SER A 31 -2.77 -6.81 -15.55
C SER A 31 -3.55 -6.47 -14.27
N ASP A 32 -3.59 -7.47 -13.40
CA ASP A 32 -3.59 -7.39 -11.95
C ASP A 32 -3.11 -6.04 -11.38
N GLN A 33 -4.03 -5.10 -11.20
CA GLN A 33 -3.84 -4.01 -10.25
C GLN A 33 -4.91 -4.11 -9.17
N LYS A 34 -4.86 -5.23 -8.45
CA LYS A 34 -5.47 -5.34 -7.14
C LYS A 34 -4.72 -4.36 -6.23
N ILE A 35 -5.23 -3.13 -6.13
CA ILE A 35 -4.75 -2.12 -5.19
C ILE A 35 -4.87 -2.73 -3.80
N LYS A 36 -3.75 -3.25 -3.29
CA LYS A 36 -3.63 -3.85 -1.98
C LYS A 36 -3.69 -2.69 -0.97
N GLN A 37 -4.89 -2.22 -0.67
CA GLN A 37 -5.11 -1.20 0.35
C GLN A 37 -4.61 -1.75 1.68
N LYS A 38 -3.37 -1.40 2.00
CA LYS A 38 -2.73 -1.76 3.26
C LYS A 38 -3.49 -1.01 4.34
N LYS A 39 -4.17 -1.74 5.23
CA LYS A 39 -4.85 -1.19 6.41
C LYS A 39 -3.81 -0.43 7.23
N GLN A 40 -3.70 0.89 7.00
CA GLN A 40 -2.77 1.77 7.71
C GLN A 40 -3.34 1.96 9.11
N LYS A 41 -2.82 1.17 10.06
CA LYS A 41 -3.07 1.43 11.48
C LYS A 41 -2.50 2.82 11.78
N LYS A 42 -3.30 3.70 12.37
CA LYS A 42 -2.84 5.00 12.86
C LYS A 42 -1.83 4.73 13.98
N LEU A 43 -0.54 4.87 13.65
CA LEU A 43 0.55 4.87 14.61
C LEU A 43 0.64 6.27 15.22
N VAL A 44 1.11 6.36 16.46
CA VAL A 44 1.28 7.63 17.16
C VAL A 44 2.77 7.97 17.19
N ASP A 45 3.13 9.15 16.70
CA ASP A 45 4.51 9.61 16.67
C ASP A 45 4.83 10.38 17.96
N MET A 46 5.96 10.07 18.58
CA MET A 46 6.46 10.75 19.77
C MET A 46 7.96 10.96 19.67
N GLU A 47 8.46 11.99 20.34
CA GLU A 47 9.89 12.27 20.43
C GLU A 47 10.48 11.73 21.74
N GLY A 48 11.78 11.43 21.70
CA GLY A 48 12.51 10.97 22.87
C GLY A 48 14.01 10.82 22.61
N PHE A 49 14.70 10.32 23.63
CA PHE A 49 16.14 10.14 23.63
C PHE A 49 16.52 8.68 23.85
N VAL A 50 17.59 8.22 23.20
CA VAL A 50 18.12 6.87 23.37
C VAL A 50 18.91 6.80 24.67
N THR A 51 18.52 5.92 25.60
CA THR A 51 19.22 5.76 26.88
C THR A 51 20.20 4.60 26.87
N HIS A 52 19.83 3.46 26.29
CA HIS A 52 20.67 2.26 26.28
C HIS A 52 20.51 1.46 24.99
N ASN A 53 21.59 0.81 24.59
CA ASN A 53 21.57 -0.16 23.49
C ASN A 53 21.30 -1.54 24.07
N LEU A 54 20.28 -2.23 23.54
CA LEU A 54 19.95 -3.59 23.92
C LEU A 54 20.43 -4.58 22.84
N SER A 55 20.47 -5.86 23.18
CA SER A 55 20.75 -6.93 22.21
C SER A 55 19.67 -6.96 21.10
N ASN A 56 20.00 -7.57 19.97
CA ASN A 56 19.11 -7.76 18.82
C ASN A 56 18.69 -6.47 18.08
N GLY A 57 19.47 -5.40 18.22
CA GLY A 57 19.18 -4.12 17.57
C GLY A 57 17.91 -3.45 18.09
N LYS A 58 17.62 -3.66 19.37
CA LYS A 58 16.62 -2.92 20.15
C LYS A 58 17.31 -1.83 20.96
N PHE A 59 16.57 -0.80 21.30
CA PHE A 59 17.06 0.34 22.07
C PHE A 59 16.06 0.66 23.16
N ARG A 60 16.59 1.06 24.31
CA ARG A 60 15.80 1.65 25.38
C ARG A 60 15.73 3.15 25.13
N LEU A 61 14.53 3.68 25.11
CA LEU A 61 14.23 5.07 24.78
C LEU A 61 13.48 5.68 25.93
N LYS A 62 13.83 6.91 26.29
CA LYS A 62 13.06 7.74 27.21
C LYS A 62 12.28 8.76 26.39
N LEU A 63 10.97 8.64 26.38
CA LEU A 63 10.08 9.60 25.72
C LEU A 63 10.08 10.92 26.49
N GLU A 64 9.71 12.02 25.83
CA GLU A 64 9.56 13.33 26.48
C GLU A 64 8.55 13.30 27.64
N ASN A 65 7.56 12.40 27.57
CA ASN A 65 6.57 12.15 28.63
C ASN A 65 7.16 11.42 29.87
N GLY A 66 8.45 11.09 29.87
CA GLY A 66 9.15 10.41 30.96
C GLY A 66 9.04 8.88 30.97
N VAL A 67 8.18 8.30 30.12
CA VAL A 67 8.00 6.85 29.99
C VAL A 67 9.17 6.22 29.22
N GLU A 68 9.63 5.07 29.70
CA GLU A 68 10.61 4.24 28.98
C GLU A 68 9.93 3.26 28.03
N VAL A 69 10.43 3.19 26.80
CA VAL A 69 9.93 2.27 25.77
C VAL A 69 11.08 1.51 25.11
N ILE A 70 10.77 0.32 24.61
CA ILE A 70 11.71 -0.49 23.84
C ILE A 70 11.40 -0.33 22.37
N GLY A 71 12.34 0.27 21.64
CA GLY A 71 12.24 0.54 20.22
C GLY A 71 13.09 -0.37 19.36
N HIS A 72 12.60 -0.72 18.18
CA HIS A 72 13.43 -1.32 17.12
C HIS A 72 13.54 -0.37 15.93
N LEU A 73 14.60 -0.53 15.15
CA LEU A 73 14.83 0.30 13.96
C LEU A 73 13.78 0.03 12.89
N SER A 74 13.22 1.08 12.30
CA SER A 74 12.41 0.96 11.09
C SER A 74 13.24 0.43 9.92
N GLY A 75 12.55 -0.15 8.93
CA GLY A 75 13.20 -0.62 7.70
C GLY A 75 13.97 0.50 6.99
N LYS A 76 13.44 1.72 6.98
CA LYS A 76 14.08 2.90 6.37
C LYS A 76 15.42 3.21 7.03
N ILE A 77 15.47 3.23 8.37
CA ILE A 77 16.71 3.43 9.12
C ILE A 77 17.76 2.36 8.77
N ARG A 78 17.34 1.08 8.69
CA ARG A 78 18.23 -0.05 8.34
C ARG A 78 18.75 0.06 6.91
N GLN A 79 17.89 0.41 5.94
CA GLN A 79 18.26 0.59 4.53
C GLN A 79 19.24 1.75 4.34
N ASN A 80 18.99 2.88 5.02
CA ASN A 80 19.85 4.07 4.96
C ASN A 80 21.11 3.96 5.82
N ARG A 81 21.36 2.81 6.47
CA ARG A 81 22.53 2.56 7.33
C ARG A 81 22.73 3.64 8.41
N ILE A 82 21.63 4.22 8.90
CA ILE A 82 21.67 5.24 9.94
C ILE A 82 22.00 4.53 11.27
N LYS A 83 23.14 4.88 11.86
CA LYS A 83 23.55 4.37 13.17
C LYS A 83 22.88 5.19 14.27
N ILE A 84 22.30 4.50 15.25
CA ILE A 84 21.74 5.12 16.45
C ILE A 84 22.71 4.89 17.60
N VAL A 85 23.02 5.93 18.35
CA VAL A 85 23.91 5.95 19.52
C VAL A 85 23.12 6.41 20.75
N VAL A 86 23.60 6.04 21.93
CA VAL A 86 23.06 6.54 23.20
C VAL A 86 23.21 8.08 23.24
N GLY A 87 22.17 8.77 23.67
CA GLY A 87 22.09 10.23 23.70
C GLY A 87 21.45 10.85 22.46
N ASP A 88 21.21 10.09 21.39
CA ASP A 88 20.55 10.63 20.19
C ASP A 88 19.08 10.97 20.46
N LYS A 89 18.64 12.13 19.93
CA LYS A 89 17.22 12.48 19.84
C LYS A 89 16.60 11.78 18.63
N VAL A 90 15.49 11.08 18.85
CA VAL A 90 14.82 10.26 17.83
C VAL A 90 13.31 10.41 17.88
N THR A 91 12.67 10.19 16.75
CA THR A 91 11.21 10.05 16.66
C THR A 91 10.84 8.57 16.64
N VAL A 92 9.86 8.23 17.46
CA VAL A 92 9.38 6.88 17.70
C VAL A 92 7.90 6.80 17.38
N GLU A 93 7.54 5.89 16.49
CA GLU A 93 6.17 5.47 16.24
C GLU A 93 5.77 4.41 17.27
N LEU A 94 4.77 4.70 18.10
CA LEU A 94 4.17 3.74 19.01
C LEU A 94 2.98 3.02 18.37
N SER A 95 2.85 1.75 18.72
CA SER A 95 1.66 0.98 18.39
C SER A 95 0.51 1.42 19.31
N PRO A 96 -0.71 1.66 18.80
CA PRO A 96 -1.85 2.01 19.64
C PRO A 96 -2.27 0.87 20.58
N TYR A 97 -1.78 -0.35 20.34
CA TYR A 97 -2.07 -1.51 21.17
C TYR A 97 -1.08 -1.69 22.32
N ASP A 98 0.16 -1.19 22.17
CA ASP A 98 1.22 -1.36 23.15
C ASP A 98 2.15 -0.14 23.12
N LEU A 99 1.98 0.72 24.12
CA LEU A 99 2.77 1.94 24.30
C LEU A 99 4.19 1.66 24.81
N THR A 100 4.50 0.43 25.27
CA THR A 100 5.85 0.06 25.73
C THR A 100 6.78 -0.29 24.58
N LYS A 101 6.21 -0.57 23.39
CA LYS A 101 6.97 -0.96 22.20
C LYS A 101 6.84 0.09 21.11
N GLY A 102 7.99 0.49 20.57
CA GLY A 102 8.09 1.51 19.54
C GLY A 102 8.87 1.08 18.31
N ARG A 103 8.74 1.89 17.26
CA ARG A 103 9.55 1.81 16.04
C ARG A 103 10.26 3.14 15.82
N ILE A 104 11.59 3.12 15.74
CA ILE A 104 12.40 4.31 15.50
C ILE A 104 12.34 4.65 14.00
N THR A 105 11.75 5.78 13.66
CA THR A 105 11.57 6.22 12.27
C THR A 105 12.62 7.22 11.84
N TYR A 106 13.00 8.13 12.73
CA TYR A 106 13.86 9.26 12.41
C TYR A 106 14.85 9.53 13.53
N ARG A 107 16.06 9.97 13.15
CA ARG A 107 17.09 10.48 14.06
C ARG A 107 17.27 11.96 13.75
N HIS A 108 17.11 12.79 14.77
CA HIS A 108 17.40 14.22 14.70
C HIS A 108 18.93 14.42 14.77
N ARG A 109 19.45 15.34 13.95
CA ARG A 109 20.87 15.66 13.85
C ARG A 109 21.25 16.82 14.75
#